data_AF-A0A817YW19-F1
#
_entry.id   AF-A0A817YW19-F1
#
_cell.length_a   1.000
_cell.length_b   1.000
_cell.length_c   1.000
_cell.angle_alpha   90.00
_cell.angle_beta   90.00
_cell.angle_gamma   90.00
#
_symmetry.space_group_name_H-M   'P 1'
#
loop_
_entity.id
_entity.type
_entity.pdbx_description
1 polymer ?
#
loop_
_entity_poly.entity_id
_entity_poly.type
_entity_poly.pdbx_seq_one_letter_code
_entity_poly.pdbx_strand_id
1 'polypeptide(L)'
;MNTFVSTSRKRSVALVFAGDGSHRPLLESVLFQITINKNVATKTKPFVDITNMSILGEEEKEILLSMGIIFKIESVEQLVENGIVWQVNLILTESVLDNEIEILFNYFKTNSTTSISNISTLGVLLAQMGDYKKAEKYYQMMLDKLPIDHCGVPIILNNMGILYYEMHDDEKALEYYKKSYESYKMQNVSENDLLFGNLYHNIGPLYHENSYNEKALKYLRKASKICQNNSTLPSVL
;
A
#
# COMPACT_ATOMS: atom_id res chain seq x y z
N MET A 1 23.98 -5.80 -2.47
CA MET A 1 22.80 -5.24 -1.77
C MET A 1 22.21 -6.37 -0.95
N ASN A 2 22.37 -6.37 0.37
CA ASN A 2 21.79 -7.40 1.22
C ASN A 2 20.30 -7.05 1.38
N THR A 3 19.45 -7.74 0.63
CA THR A 3 17.98 -7.54 0.55
C THR A 3 17.20 -8.45 1.50
N PHE A 4 17.82 -8.85 2.61
CA PHE A 4 17.19 -9.74 3.58
C PHE A 4 17.10 -9.05 4.94
N VAL A 5 15.88 -8.95 5.45
CA VAL A 5 15.62 -8.64 6.85
C VAL A 5 15.70 -9.97 7.59
N SER A 6 16.85 -10.27 8.20
CA SER A 6 16.97 -11.43 9.09
C SER A 6 16.37 -11.09 10.46
N THR A 7 15.57 -11.99 11.02
CA THR A 7 14.87 -11.81 12.30
C THR A 7 15.24 -12.95 13.24
N SER A 8 15.61 -12.64 14.49
CA SER A 8 15.95 -13.64 15.51
C SER A 8 15.14 -13.47 16.79
N ARG A 9 14.75 -14.59 17.43
CA ARG A 9 14.16 -14.58 18.78
C ARG A 9 15.19 -14.31 19.89
N LYS A 10 16.49 -14.41 19.59
CA LYS A 10 17.57 -14.20 20.55
C LYS A 10 18.15 -12.79 20.34
N ARG A 11 17.93 -11.90 21.31
CA ARG A 11 18.44 -10.51 21.26
C ARG A 11 19.96 -10.45 21.02
N SER A 12 20.72 -11.32 21.70
CA SER A 12 22.17 -11.39 21.55
C SER A 12 22.61 -11.71 20.11
N VAL A 13 21.87 -12.59 19.42
CA VAL A 13 22.15 -12.93 18.01
C VAL A 13 21.81 -11.76 17.09
N ALA A 14 20.67 -11.10 17.30
CA ALA A 14 20.27 -9.92 16.52
C ALA A 14 21.30 -8.77 16.65
N LEU A 15 21.85 -8.55 17.85
CA LEU A 15 22.87 -7.54 18.09
C LEU A 15 24.20 -7.84 17.37
N VAL A 16 24.57 -9.12 17.21
CA VAL A 16 25.76 -9.49 16.42
C VAL A 16 25.62 -9.04 14.97
N PHE A 17 24.42 -9.18 14.38
CA PHE A 17 24.15 -8.74 13.00
C PHE A 17 24.00 -7.22 12.87
N ALA A 18 23.47 -6.54 13.89
CA ALA A 18 23.40 -5.08 13.92
C ALA A 18 24.80 -4.45 13.95
N GLY A 19 25.78 -5.12 14.55
CA GLY A 19 27.15 -4.62 14.68
C GLY A 19 27.28 -3.46 15.66
N ASP A 20 28.53 -3.07 15.94
CA ASP A 20 28.88 -2.04 16.93
C ASP A 20 29.03 -0.62 16.34
N GLY A 21 28.79 -0.47 15.04
CA GLY A 21 29.00 0.78 14.30
C GLY A 21 30.47 1.20 14.15
N SER A 22 31.43 0.48 14.76
CA SER A 22 32.82 0.92 14.87
C SER A 22 33.60 0.79 13.54
N HIS A 23 33.16 -0.12 12.66
CA HIS A 23 33.84 -0.40 11.39
C HIS A 23 33.23 0.34 10.18
N ARG A 24 32.09 1.03 10.35
CA ARG A 24 31.37 1.71 9.26
C ARG A 24 30.75 3.03 9.75
N PRO A 25 31.55 4.12 9.87
CA PRO A 25 31.15 5.37 10.52
C PRO A 25 30.02 6.15 9.82
N LEU A 26 29.62 5.73 8.60
CA LEU A 26 28.51 6.32 7.85
C LEU A 26 27.20 5.52 7.99
N LEU A 27 27.21 4.40 8.71
CA LEU A 27 26.04 3.55 8.88
C LEU A 27 25.59 3.57 10.34
N GLU A 28 24.28 3.70 10.54
CA GLU A 28 23.64 3.57 11.85
C GLU A 28 23.06 2.17 12.00
N SER A 29 23.36 1.52 13.12
CA SER A 29 22.78 0.21 13.46
C SER A 29 21.37 0.40 14.02
N VAL A 30 20.40 -0.31 13.46
CA VAL A 30 19.00 -0.25 13.92
C VAL A 30 18.53 -1.65 14.34
N LEU A 31 18.02 -1.78 15.56
CA LEU A 31 17.42 -2.98 16.11
C LEU A 31 15.90 -2.81 16.16
N PHE A 32 15.18 -3.62 15.40
CA PHE A 32 13.72 -3.71 15.50
C PHE A 32 13.33 -4.72 16.58
N GLN A 33 12.66 -4.26 17.63
CA GLN A 33 12.10 -5.10 18.67
C GLN A 33 10.57 -5.16 18.52
N ILE A 34 10.05 -6.33 18.18
CA ILE A 34 8.61 -6.53 17.95
C ILE A 34 8.00 -7.26 19.14
N THR A 35 7.05 -6.63 19.81
CA THR A 35 6.28 -7.20 20.93
C THR A 35 4.89 -7.60 20.43
N ILE A 36 4.56 -8.88 20.59
CA ILE A 36 3.27 -9.45 20.15
C ILE A 36 2.52 -10.00 21.35
N ASN A 37 1.32 -9.47 21.60
CA ASN A 37 0.46 -9.98 22.65
C ASN A 37 -0.35 -11.17 22.14
N LYS A 38 0.03 -12.39 22.56
CA LYS A 38 -0.65 -13.63 22.14
C LYS A 38 -2.12 -13.74 22.51
N ASN A 39 -2.57 -12.95 23.49
CA ASN A 39 -3.95 -12.99 23.98
C ASN A 39 -4.90 -12.15 23.15
N VAL A 40 -4.36 -11.41 22.21
CA VAL A 40 -5.20 -10.52 21.45
C VAL A 40 -5.67 -11.25 20.21
N ALA A 41 -6.98 -11.10 19.98
CA ALA A 41 -7.72 -11.86 19.00
C ALA A 41 -7.43 -11.36 17.58
N THR A 42 -6.25 -11.67 17.05
CA THR A 42 -6.04 -11.55 15.61
C THR A 42 -6.83 -12.65 14.88
N LYS A 43 -7.53 -12.29 13.80
CA LYS A 43 -8.18 -13.27 12.92
C LYS A 43 -7.17 -14.19 12.21
N THR A 44 -5.91 -13.77 12.15
CA THR A 44 -4.81 -14.46 11.49
C THR A 44 -3.64 -14.62 12.45
N LYS A 45 -2.90 -15.73 12.36
CA LYS A 45 -1.64 -15.88 13.13
C LYS A 45 -0.60 -14.91 12.54
N PRO A 46 -0.03 -13.99 13.34
CA PRO A 46 0.89 -12.98 12.83
C PRO A 46 2.25 -13.56 12.42
N PHE A 47 2.56 -14.78 12.83
CA PHE A 47 3.80 -15.42 12.45
C PHE A 47 3.73 -16.94 12.45
N VAL A 48 4.68 -17.54 11.76
CA VAL A 48 4.93 -18.98 11.74
C VAL A 48 6.37 -19.21 12.19
N ASP A 49 6.53 -20.06 13.21
CA ASP A 49 7.84 -20.55 13.65
C ASP A 49 8.28 -21.64 12.67
N ILE A 50 9.34 -21.36 11.90
CA ILE A 50 9.87 -22.27 10.88
C ILE A 50 11.22 -22.87 11.31
N THR A 51 11.59 -22.78 12.59
CA THR A 51 12.86 -23.30 13.11
C THR A 51 13.11 -24.75 12.69
N ASN A 52 12.07 -25.59 12.71
CA ASN A 52 12.17 -27.01 12.34
C ASN A 52 12.31 -27.27 10.84
N MET A 53 12.18 -26.23 10.00
CA MET A 53 12.32 -26.27 8.55
C MET A 53 13.55 -25.50 8.06
N SER A 54 14.20 -24.72 8.93
CA SER A 54 15.43 -24.01 8.60
C SER A 54 16.60 -24.99 8.45
N ILE A 55 17.47 -24.71 7.48
CA ILE A 55 18.74 -25.43 7.27
C ILE A 55 19.66 -25.30 8.49
N LEU A 56 19.47 -24.26 9.31
CA LEU A 56 20.27 -23.98 10.51
C LEU A 56 19.77 -24.70 11.78
N GLY A 57 18.62 -25.38 11.71
CA GLY A 57 18.08 -26.18 12.81
C GLY A 57 17.84 -25.39 14.10
N GLU A 58 18.17 -25.97 15.26
CA GLU A 58 17.94 -25.35 16.58
C GLU A 58 18.88 -24.18 16.91
N GLU A 59 19.93 -23.97 16.11
CA GLU A 59 20.91 -22.92 16.35
C GLU A 59 20.27 -21.53 16.16
N GLU A 60 19.42 -21.40 15.14
CA GLU A 60 18.70 -20.17 14.80
C GLU A 60 17.18 -20.37 14.78
N LYS A 61 16.48 -19.59 15.60
CA LYS A 61 15.01 -19.60 15.63
C LYS A 61 14.46 -18.63 14.60
N GLU A 62 14.20 -19.15 13.40
CA GLU A 62 13.62 -18.39 12.29
C GLU A 62 12.10 -18.28 12.39
N ILE A 63 11.59 -17.10 12.04
CA ILE A 63 10.17 -16.77 12.05
C ILE A 63 9.81 -16.12 10.71
N LEU A 64 8.69 -16.53 10.13
CA LEU A 64 8.06 -15.81 9.03
C LEU A 64 6.93 -14.94 9.56
N LEU A 65 6.89 -13.68 9.13
CA LEU A 65 5.76 -12.79 9.34
C LEU A 65 4.72 -13.03 8.26
N SER A 66 3.45 -13.13 8.63
CA SER A 66 2.36 -13.19 7.64
C SER A 66 2.28 -11.83 6.92
N MET A 67 2.00 -11.87 5.61
CA MET A 67 1.78 -10.66 4.82
C MET A 67 0.55 -9.89 5.34
N GLY A 68 0.60 -8.56 5.27
CA GLY A 68 -0.51 -7.70 5.65
C GLY A 68 -0.62 -7.42 7.17
N ILE A 69 0.42 -7.70 7.95
CA ILE A 69 0.46 -7.28 9.35
C ILE A 69 0.99 -5.86 9.46
N ILE A 70 0.31 -5.06 10.27
CA ILE A 70 0.74 -3.70 10.60
C ILE A 70 1.29 -3.70 12.03
N PHE A 71 2.46 -3.09 12.19
CA PHE A 71 3.05 -2.81 13.48
C PHE A 71 3.11 -1.29 13.68
N LYS A 72 2.79 -0.85 14.89
CA LYS A 72 2.94 0.55 15.29
C LYS A 72 4.27 0.73 16.02
N ILE A 73 5.00 1.80 15.69
CA ILE A 73 6.16 2.24 16.48
C ILE A 73 5.65 2.75 17.83
N GLU A 74 6.04 2.05 18.89
CA GLU A 74 5.76 2.39 20.28
C GLU A 74 6.78 3.42 20.79
N SER A 75 8.07 3.18 20.56
CA SER A 75 9.16 4.11 20.90
C SER A 75 10.39 3.89 20.03
N VAL A 76 11.26 4.91 20.01
CA VAL A 76 12.60 4.84 19.42
C VAL A 76 13.59 5.34 20.47
N GLU A 77 14.55 4.49 20.81
CA GLU A 77 15.49 4.71 21.91
C GLU A 77 16.91 4.39 21.47
N GLN A 78 17.89 5.12 21.99
CA GLN A 78 19.30 4.86 21.70
C GLN A 78 19.86 3.90 22.77
N LEU A 79 20.36 2.76 22.33
CA LEU A 79 21.10 1.82 23.16
C LEU A 79 22.60 2.11 23.03
N VAL A 80 23.29 2.06 24.16
CA VAL A 80 24.75 2.24 24.25
C VAL A 80 25.41 0.92 24.65
N GLU A 81 24.97 -0.18 24.07
CA GLU A 81 25.54 -1.52 24.29
C GLU A 81 26.42 -1.87 23.09
N ASN A 82 27.75 -1.88 23.28
CA ASN A 82 28.72 -2.13 22.22
C ASN A 82 28.56 -1.18 21.01
N GLY A 83 28.37 0.13 21.22
CA GLY A 83 28.22 1.11 20.13
C GLY A 83 26.88 1.84 20.17
N ILE A 84 26.58 2.64 19.13
CA ILE A 84 25.29 3.32 18.99
C ILE A 84 24.35 2.43 18.19
N VAL A 85 23.33 1.89 18.87
CA VAL A 85 22.25 1.12 18.22
C VAL A 85 20.91 1.79 18.52
N TRP A 86 20.14 2.11 17.48
CA TRP A 86 18.77 2.60 17.66
C TRP A 86 17.81 1.43 17.82
N GLN A 87 17.16 1.30 18.98
CA GLN A 87 16.08 0.35 19.20
C GLN A 87 14.75 0.97 18.80
N VAL A 88 14.05 0.32 17.87
CA VAL A 88 12.69 0.67 17.47
C VAL A 88 11.74 -0.38 18.05
N ASN A 89 10.94 0.02 19.03
CA ASN A 89 9.93 -0.85 19.64
C ASN A 89 8.65 -0.82 18.80
N LEU A 90 8.17 -1.99 18.42
CA LEU A 90 7.02 -2.20 17.55
C LEU A 90 5.98 -3.04 18.30
N ILE A 91 4.73 -2.59 18.31
CA ILE A 91 3.60 -3.35 18.86
C ILE A 91 2.67 -3.81 17.75
N LEU A 92 2.19 -5.06 17.86
CA LEU A 92 1.19 -5.60 16.94
C LEU A 92 -0.12 -4.82 17.09
N THR A 93 -0.68 -4.35 15.98
CA THR A 93 -1.92 -3.58 16.01
C THR A 93 -3.11 -4.53 15.91
N GLU A 94 -3.98 -4.48 16.92
CA GLU A 94 -5.00 -5.52 17.07
C GLU A 94 -6.43 -5.02 17.22
N SER A 95 -6.64 -3.71 17.38
CA SER A 95 -8.00 -3.16 17.48
C SER A 95 -8.12 -1.70 17.05
N VAL A 96 -7.23 -1.22 16.19
CA VAL A 96 -7.06 0.23 15.93
C VAL A 96 -7.43 0.64 14.51
N LEU A 97 -8.13 -0.20 13.74
CA LEU A 97 -8.43 0.16 12.35
C LEU A 97 -9.34 1.39 12.17
N ASP A 98 -9.98 1.91 13.21
CA ASP A 98 -10.65 3.22 13.12
C ASP A 98 -9.69 4.37 13.49
N ASN A 99 -8.97 4.30 14.62
CA ASN A 99 -8.11 5.40 15.09
C ASN A 99 -6.75 5.51 14.36
N GLU A 100 -6.13 4.42 13.95
CA GLU A 100 -4.82 4.46 13.26
C GLU A 100 -5.00 4.85 11.80
N ILE A 101 -6.08 4.41 11.17
CA ILE A 101 -6.50 4.95 9.88
C ILE A 101 -6.77 6.44 10.03
N GLU A 102 -7.44 6.89 11.10
CA GLU A 102 -7.66 8.32 11.34
C GLU A 102 -6.35 9.09 11.59
N ILE A 103 -5.37 8.52 12.29
CA ILE A 103 -4.05 9.13 12.51
C ILE A 103 -3.23 9.19 11.21
N LEU A 104 -3.17 8.09 10.44
CA LEU A 104 -2.54 8.05 9.12
C LEU A 104 -3.24 8.99 8.16
N PHE A 105 -4.57 9.02 8.19
CA PHE A 105 -5.42 9.93 7.42
C PHE A 105 -5.11 11.38 7.79
N ASN A 106 -5.04 11.70 9.07
CA ASN A 106 -4.69 13.05 9.53
C ASN A 106 -3.26 13.41 9.14
N TYR A 107 -2.31 12.48 9.24
CA TYR A 107 -0.94 12.68 8.76
C TYR A 107 -0.88 12.96 7.26
N PHE A 108 -1.57 12.16 6.44
CA PHE A 108 -1.64 12.40 5.00
C PHE A 108 -2.39 13.69 4.67
N LYS A 109 -3.44 14.03 5.42
CA LYS A 109 -4.25 15.26 5.28
C LYS A 109 -3.48 16.52 5.70
N THR A 110 -2.62 16.45 6.71
CA THR A 110 -1.82 17.59 7.17
C THR A 110 -0.55 17.78 6.35
N ASN A 111 -0.01 16.71 5.77
CA ASN A 111 1.15 16.76 4.86
C ASN A 111 0.73 16.93 3.39
N SER A 112 -0.57 16.94 3.08
CA SER A 112 -1.10 17.13 1.72
C SER A 112 -1.26 18.60 1.37
N THR A 113 -0.15 19.29 1.19
CA THR A 113 -0.10 20.22 0.05
C THR A 113 0.23 19.37 -1.17
N THR A 114 -0.81 19.01 -1.94
CA THR A 114 -0.75 18.51 -3.33
C THR A 114 0.00 17.19 -3.59
N SER A 115 -0.58 16.03 -3.25
CA SER A 115 -0.44 14.88 -4.15
C SER A 115 -1.62 13.93 -4.11
N ILE A 116 -2.32 13.88 -5.23
CA ILE A 116 -3.32 12.87 -5.61
C ILE A 116 -2.85 11.44 -5.31
N SER A 117 -1.54 11.17 -5.39
CA SER A 117 -0.95 9.86 -5.11
C SER A 117 -1.26 9.35 -3.69
N ASN A 118 -1.35 10.24 -2.72
CA ASN A 118 -1.46 9.82 -1.31
C ASN A 118 -2.89 9.35 -0.97
N ILE A 119 -3.88 9.96 -1.62
CA ILE A 119 -5.31 9.66 -1.45
C ILE A 119 -5.65 8.29 -2.04
N SER A 120 -5.07 7.94 -3.20
CA SER A 120 -5.27 6.64 -3.84
C SER A 120 -4.54 5.51 -3.11
N THR A 121 -3.32 5.76 -2.62
CA THR A 121 -2.41 4.73 -2.09
C THR A 121 -3.00 4.00 -0.87
N LEU A 122 -3.67 4.69 0.06
CA LEU A 122 -4.18 4.04 1.27
C LEU A 122 -5.35 3.08 1.00
N GLY A 123 -6.30 3.48 0.16
CA GLY A 123 -7.42 2.60 -0.18
C GLY A 123 -6.99 1.40 -1.02
N VAL A 124 -5.98 1.56 -1.89
CA VAL A 124 -5.37 0.45 -2.65
C VAL A 124 -4.66 -0.51 -1.70
N LEU A 125 -3.92 0.01 -0.71
CA LEU A 125 -3.27 -0.82 0.31
C LEU A 125 -4.30 -1.65 1.10
N LEU A 126 -5.41 -1.04 1.53
CA LEU A 126 -6.47 -1.75 2.25
C LEU A 126 -7.12 -2.85 1.40
N ALA A 127 -7.31 -2.62 0.10
CA ALA A 127 -7.80 -3.61 -0.84
C ALA A 127 -6.83 -4.79 -1.00
N GLN A 128 -5.53 -4.51 -1.15
CA GLN A 128 -4.47 -5.52 -1.23
C GLN A 128 -4.34 -6.35 0.05
N MET A 129 -4.72 -5.78 1.20
CA MET A 129 -4.80 -6.48 2.49
C MET A 129 -6.08 -7.32 2.64
N GLY A 130 -6.99 -7.32 1.66
CA GLY A 130 -8.24 -8.08 1.65
C GLY A 130 -9.37 -7.47 2.49
N ASP A 131 -9.19 -6.26 3.04
CA ASP A 131 -10.22 -5.57 3.84
C ASP A 131 -11.05 -4.62 2.97
N TYR A 132 -11.71 -5.19 1.96
CA TYR A 132 -12.46 -4.46 0.93
C TYR A 132 -13.54 -3.54 1.51
N LYS A 133 -14.22 -3.96 2.59
CA LYS A 133 -15.27 -3.16 3.24
C LYS A 133 -14.74 -1.86 3.85
N LYS A 134 -13.53 -1.90 4.43
CA LYS A 134 -12.92 -0.70 4.99
C LYS A 134 -12.36 0.21 3.90
N ALA A 135 -11.78 -0.36 2.84
CA ALA A 135 -11.38 0.41 1.66
C ALA A 135 -12.58 1.15 1.04
N GLU A 136 -13.73 0.50 0.91
CA GLU A 136 -14.96 1.11 0.41
C GLU A 136 -15.43 2.26 1.31
N LYS A 137 -15.57 2.00 2.62
CA LYS A 137 -15.96 3.03 3.60
C LYS A 137 -15.04 4.24 3.54
N TYR A 138 -13.74 4.01 3.37
CA TYR A 138 -12.74 5.07 3.26
C TYR A 138 -12.92 5.91 1.99
N TYR A 139 -13.06 5.27 0.82
CA TYR A 139 -13.32 5.98 -0.43
C TYR A 139 -14.61 6.81 -0.34
N GLN A 140 -15.68 6.26 0.26
CA GLN A 140 -16.94 6.99 0.44
C GLN A 140 -16.76 8.22 1.34
N MET A 141 -16.09 8.06 2.50
CA MET A 141 -15.82 9.18 3.41
C MET A 141 -15.01 10.31 2.76
N MET A 142 -14.12 9.99 1.81
CA MET A 142 -13.38 11.00 1.07
C MET A 142 -14.24 11.72 0.04
N LEU A 143 -15.10 10.99 -0.69
CA LEU A 143 -16.04 11.60 -1.62
C LEU A 143 -17.01 12.56 -0.91
N ASP A 144 -17.47 12.20 0.29
CA ASP A 144 -18.38 13.05 1.08
C ASP A 144 -17.72 14.36 1.57
N LYS A 145 -16.39 14.37 1.72
CA LYS A 145 -15.63 15.53 2.20
C LYS A 145 -15.12 16.44 1.09
N LEU A 146 -15.07 15.95 -0.15
CA LEU A 146 -14.53 16.68 -1.28
C LEU A 146 -15.65 17.39 -2.05
N PRO A 147 -15.42 18.63 -2.53
CA PRO A 147 -16.26 19.23 -3.54
C PRO A 147 -16.37 18.33 -4.78
N ILE A 148 -17.53 18.31 -5.43
CA ILE A 148 -17.79 17.40 -6.55
C ILE A 148 -16.85 17.63 -7.76
N ASP A 149 -16.33 18.85 -7.89
CA ASP A 149 -15.40 19.31 -8.92
C ASP A 149 -13.93 19.18 -8.52
N HIS A 150 -13.64 18.64 -7.33
CA HIS A 150 -12.28 18.45 -6.86
C HIS A 150 -11.51 17.43 -7.73
N CYS A 151 -10.27 17.74 -8.09
CA CYS A 151 -9.44 16.92 -9.00
C CYS A 151 -9.18 15.48 -8.52
N GLY A 152 -9.30 15.23 -7.21
CA GLY A 152 -9.18 13.90 -6.61
C GLY A 152 -10.43 13.01 -6.74
N VAL A 153 -11.62 13.57 -6.97
CA VAL A 153 -12.89 12.81 -7.08
C VAL A 153 -12.85 11.74 -8.17
N PRO A 154 -12.47 12.03 -9.43
CA PRO A 154 -12.48 11.01 -10.48
C PRO A 154 -11.49 9.87 -10.18
N ILE A 155 -10.42 10.16 -9.43
CA ILE A 155 -9.39 9.19 -9.08
C ILE A 155 -9.88 8.24 -7.99
N ILE A 156 -10.56 8.79 -6.97
CA ILE A 156 -11.23 7.98 -5.94
C ILE A 156 -12.27 7.05 -6.57
N LEU A 157 -13.09 7.57 -7.50
CA LEU A 157 -14.09 6.78 -8.22
C LEU A 157 -13.44 5.67 -9.06
N ASN A 158 -12.33 5.95 -9.75
CA ASN A 158 -11.58 4.92 -10.47
C ASN A 158 -11.08 3.81 -9.52
N ASN A 159 -10.58 4.17 -8.34
CA ASN A 159 -10.10 3.18 -7.38
C ASN A 159 -11.23 2.37 -6.74
N MET A 160 -12.43 2.93 -6.56
CA MET A 160 -13.60 2.12 -6.20
C MET A 160 -13.95 1.13 -7.31
N GLY A 161 -13.76 1.50 -8.58
CA GLY A 161 -13.89 0.55 -9.70
C GLY A 161 -12.90 -0.62 -9.59
N ILE A 162 -11.64 -0.33 -9.27
CA ILE A 162 -10.60 -1.36 -9.04
C ILE A 162 -10.99 -2.25 -7.86
N LEU A 163 -11.41 -1.65 -6.75
CA LEU A 163 -11.83 -2.38 -5.55
C LEU A 163 -12.91 -3.41 -5.85
N TYR A 164 -13.95 -3.01 -6.60
CA TYR A 164 -15.05 -3.89 -6.96
C TYR A 164 -14.65 -4.96 -7.99
N TYR A 165 -13.73 -4.64 -8.90
CA TYR A 165 -13.16 -5.61 -9.82
C TYR A 165 -12.37 -6.70 -9.09
N GLU A 166 -11.54 -6.33 -8.10
CA GLU A 166 -10.83 -7.29 -7.25
C GLU A 166 -11.78 -8.16 -6.41
N MET A 167 -12.98 -7.66 -6.10
CA MET A 167 -14.05 -8.43 -5.46
C MET A 167 -14.84 -9.32 -6.43
N HIS A 168 -14.52 -9.32 -7.72
CA HIS A 168 -15.27 -9.98 -8.80
C HIS A 168 -16.72 -9.48 -8.95
N ASP A 169 -16.97 -8.21 -8.60
CA ASP A 169 -18.24 -7.49 -8.84
C ASP A 169 -18.07 -6.54 -10.03
N ASP A 170 -18.04 -7.14 -11.22
CA ASP A 170 -17.82 -6.45 -12.50
C ASP A 170 -18.84 -5.36 -12.79
N GLU A 171 -20.09 -5.57 -12.38
CA GLU A 171 -21.18 -4.61 -12.60
C GLU A 171 -20.92 -3.31 -11.84
N LYS A 172 -20.59 -3.40 -10.55
CA LYS A 172 -20.24 -2.24 -9.74
C LYS A 172 -18.91 -1.63 -10.16
N ALA A 173 -17.92 -2.44 -10.52
CA ALA A 173 -16.65 -1.95 -11.02
C ALA A 173 -16.87 -1.01 -12.23
N LEU A 174 -17.69 -1.46 -13.18
CA LEU A 174 -18.04 -0.68 -14.37
C LEU A 174 -18.85 0.58 -14.03
N GLU A 175 -19.75 0.52 -13.05
CA GLU A 175 -20.50 1.69 -12.57
C GLU A 175 -19.56 2.79 -12.06
N TYR A 176 -18.59 2.43 -11.21
CA TYR A 176 -17.63 3.38 -10.65
C TYR A 176 -16.65 3.91 -11.69
N TYR A 177 -16.20 3.08 -12.63
CA TYR A 177 -15.40 3.56 -13.76
C TYR A 177 -16.16 4.56 -14.65
N LYS A 178 -17.47 4.35 -14.87
CA LYS A 178 -18.31 5.33 -15.59
C LYS A 178 -18.45 6.64 -14.81
N LYS A 179 -18.67 6.57 -13.49
CA LYS A 179 -18.71 7.77 -12.63
C LYS A 179 -17.39 8.54 -12.69
N SER A 180 -16.25 7.85 -12.67
CA SER A 180 -14.91 8.43 -12.84
C SER A 180 -14.78 9.15 -14.19
N TYR A 181 -15.20 8.48 -15.28
CA TYR A 181 -15.20 9.06 -16.63
C TYR A 181 -15.99 10.37 -16.69
N GLU A 182 -17.23 10.38 -16.21
CA GLU A 182 -18.09 11.57 -16.22
C GLU A 182 -17.51 12.70 -15.37
N SER A 183 -16.90 12.37 -14.22
CA SER A 183 -16.24 13.35 -13.36
C SER A 183 -15.04 14.00 -14.06
N TYR A 184 -14.19 13.23 -14.76
CA TYR A 184 -13.12 13.80 -15.57
C TYR A 184 -13.64 14.71 -16.70
N LYS A 185 -14.74 14.33 -17.36
CA LYS A 185 -15.37 15.15 -18.41
C LYS A 185 -15.91 16.46 -17.85
N MET A 186 -16.58 16.42 -16.70
CA MET A 186 -17.08 17.61 -16.00
C MET A 186 -15.95 18.59 -15.64
N GLN A 187 -14.77 18.06 -15.31
CA GLN A 187 -13.57 18.84 -15.01
C GLN A 187 -12.78 19.28 -16.25
N ASN A 188 -13.31 19.07 -17.46
CA ASN A 188 -12.67 19.39 -18.74
C ASN A 188 -11.28 18.75 -18.92
N VAL A 189 -11.03 17.60 -18.29
CA VAL A 189 -9.79 16.84 -18.51
C VAL A 189 -9.81 16.27 -19.92
N SER A 190 -8.70 16.43 -20.63
CA SER A 190 -8.54 15.91 -21.99
C SER A 190 -8.57 14.39 -21.99
N GLU A 191 -9.31 13.77 -22.91
CA GLU A 191 -9.30 12.30 -23.07
C GLU A 191 -7.93 11.75 -23.52
N ASN A 192 -6.99 12.62 -23.90
CA ASN A 192 -5.60 12.26 -24.20
C ASN A 192 -4.66 12.36 -22.99
N ASP A 193 -5.18 12.78 -21.83
CA ASP A 193 -4.44 12.86 -20.58
C ASP A 193 -4.11 11.46 -20.03
N LEU A 194 -2.98 11.33 -19.35
CA LEU A 194 -2.55 10.09 -18.68
C LEU A 194 -3.60 9.58 -17.69
N LEU A 195 -4.36 10.48 -17.06
CA LEU A 195 -5.45 10.13 -16.13
C LEU A 195 -6.55 9.30 -16.82
N PHE A 196 -6.94 9.65 -18.05
CA PHE A 196 -7.84 8.84 -18.86
C PHE A 196 -7.19 7.55 -19.34
N GLY A 197 -5.88 7.57 -19.62
CA GLY A 197 -5.11 6.37 -19.96
C GLY A 197 -5.25 5.28 -18.91
N ASN A 198 -5.09 5.63 -17.63
CA ASN A 198 -5.24 4.71 -16.50
C ASN A 198 -6.67 4.17 -16.39
N LEU A 199 -7.67 5.04 -16.52
CA LEU A 199 -9.08 4.63 -16.49
C LEU A 199 -9.41 3.64 -17.62
N TYR A 200 -8.94 3.91 -18.84
CA TYR A 200 -9.16 3.01 -19.98
C TYR A 200 -8.42 1.69 -19.85
N HIS A 201 -7.23 1.70 -19.24
CA HIS A 201 -6.50 0.47 -18.93
C HIS A 201 -7.32 -0.42 -17.99
N ASN A 202 -7.91 0.16 -16.94
CA ASN A 202 -8.70 -0.59 -15.95
C ASN A 202 -10.05 -1.08 -16.48
N ILE A 203 -10.68 -0.34 -17.41
CA ILE A 203 -11.93 -0.76 -18.05
C ILE A 203 -11.70 -1.91 -19.07
N GLY A 204 -10.51 -2.00 -19.66
CA GLY A 204 -10.18 -2.97 -20.72
C GLY A 204 -10.44 -4.44 -20.33
N PRO A 205 -9.87 -4.93 -19.21
CA PRO A 205 -10.05 -6.30 -18.71
C PRO A 205 -11.52 -6.69 -18.49
N LEU A 206 -12.34 -5.81 -17.90
CA LEU A 206 -13.76 -6.06 -17.65
C LEU A 206 -14.54 -6.43 -18.93
N TYR A 207 -14.26 -5.76 -20.05
CA TYR A 207 -14.93 -6.06 -21.32
C TYR A 207 -14.34 -7.30 -22.01
N HIS A 208 -13.11 -7.69 -21.70
CA HIS A 208 -12.48 -8.90 -22.23
C HIS A 208 -13.07 -10.14 -21.56
N GLU A 209 -13.25 -10.11 -20.24
CA GLU A 209 -13.85 -11.19 -19.46
C GLU A 209 -15.33 -11.39 -19.79
N ASN A 210 -16.06 -10.30 -20.08
CA ASN A 210 -17.47 -10.34 -20.50
C ASN A 210 -17.67 -10.63 -22.01
N SER A 211 -16.66 -11.17 -22.71
CA SER A 211 -16.70 -11.54 -24.13
C SER A 211 -16.99 -10.38 -25.13
N TYR A 212 -16.94 -9.13 -24.67
CA TYR A 212 -17.09 -7.93 -25.51
C TYR A 212 -15.72 -7.47 -26.05
N ASN A 213 -15.05 -8.36 -26.77
CA ASN A 213 -13.69 -8.18 -27.26
C ASN A 213 -13.47 -6.86 -28.02
N GLU A 214 -14.45 -6.39 -28.79
CA GLU A 214 -14.33 -5.12 -29.52
C GLU A 214 -14.27 -3.88 -28.61
N LYS A 215 -15.04 -3.87 -27.52
CA LYS A 215 -15.02 -2.76 -26.54
C LYS A 215 -13.74 -2.79 -25.72
N ALA A 216 -13.30 -3.98 -25.28
CA ALA A 216 -12.02 -4.15 -24.58
C ALA A 216 -10.85 -3.65 -25.44
N LEU A 217 -10.77 -4.10 -26.69
CA LEU A 217 -9.76 -3.68 -27.65
C LEU A 217 -9.80 -2.16 -27.89
N LYS A 218 -10.99 -1.55 -27.96
CA LYS A 218 -11.13 -0.10 -28.10
C LYS A 218 -10.52 0.65 -26.92
N TYR A 219 -10.81 0.25 -25.69
CA TYR A 219 -10.29 0.90 -24.49
C TYR A 219 -8.78 0.67 -24.30
N LEU A 220 -8.31 -0.55 -24.49
CA LEU A 220 -6.87 -0.87 -24.43
C LEU A 220 -6.08 -0.12 -25.52
N ARG A 221 -6.62 0.03 -26.74
CA ARG A 221 -6.00 0.85 -27.79
C ARG A 221 -5.96 2.32 -27.43
N LYS A 222 -7.01 2.86 -26.80
CA LYS A 222 -7.01 4.25 -26.29
C LYS A 222 -5.90 4.43 -25.25
N ALA A 223 -5.80 3.54 -24.25
CA ALA A 223 -4.75 3.59 -23.23
C ALA A 223 -3.34 3.52 -23.85
N SER A 224 -3.10 2.56 -24.76
CA SER A 224 -1.82 2.42 -25.45
C SER A 224 -1.43 3.66 -26.25
N LYS A 225 -2.38 4.29 -26.94
CA LYS A 225 -2.13 5.50 -27.73
C LYS A 225 -1.71 6.68 -26.85
N ILE A 226 -2.36 6.83 -25.69
CA ILE A 226 -2.02 7.87 -24.70
C ILE A 226 -0.61 7.63 -24.13
N CYS A 227 -0.28 6.40 -23.80
CA CYS A 227 1.06 6.03 -23.30
C CYS A 227 2.15 6.33 -24.35
N GLN A 228 1.93 5.94 -25.61
CA GLN A 228 2.88 6.17 -26.70
C GLN A 228 3.11 7.67 -26.95
N ASN A 229 2.03 8.45 -27.07
CA ASN A 229 2.13 9.88 -27.35
C ASN A 229 2.88 10.65 -26.24
N ASN A 230 2.73 10.26 -24.98
CA ASN A 230 3.44 10.88 -23.86
C ASN A 230 4.90 10.40 -23.75
N SER A 231 5.22 9.17 -24.16
CA SER A 231 6.60 8.68 -24.23
C SER A 231 7.43 9.27 -25.39
N THR A 232 6.76 9.88 -26.37
CA THR A 232 7.40 10.50 -27.56
C THR A 232 7.57 12.02 -27.46
N LEU A 233 7.18 12.66 -26.35
CA LEU A 233 7.49 14.07 -26.13
C LEU A 233 9.02 14.23 -25.98
N PRO A 234 9.69 15.05 -26.81
CA PRO A 234 11.11 15.29 -26.64
C PRO A 234 11.35 15.89 -25.25
N SER A 235 12.40 15.44 -24.56
CA SER A 235 12.98 16.15 -23.44
C SER A 235 13.23 17.60 -23.87
N VAL A 236 12.35 18.50 -23.46
CA VAL A 236 12.51 19.94 -23.71
C VAL A 236 13.74 20.39 -22.90
N LEU A 237 14.71 20.94 -23.64
CA LEU A 237 15.95 21.57 -23.17
C LEU A 237 15.70 22.65 -22.11
#